data_AF-A0A2S6R8R1-F1
#
_entry.id   AF-A0A2S6R8R1-F1
#
_cell.length_a   1.000
_cell.length_b   1.000
_cell.length_c   1.000
_cell.angle_alpha   90.00
_cell.angle_beta   90.00
_cell.angle_gamma   90.00
#
_symmetry.space_group_name_H-M   'P 1'
#
loop_
_entity.id
_entity.type
_entity.pdbx_description
1 polymer ?
#
loop_
_entity_poly.entity_id
_entity_poly.type
_entity_poly.pdbx_seq_one_letter_code
_entity_poly.pdbx_strand_id
1 'polypeptide(L)'
;MYFEWVDACDGWNVNQHTNLILATSQDTNNQIGLTFSGWEAKDGMKLRFQSSHFANGGVIDNIEGEASLSASGGAGTVVYSKPDAVSADLPEGTLFPSEYSRRMMASMRAGERRYSALMFDGSTIEGTYEVSTVFAAPRMHALPGASDGDASAGEEVWPVRMAYFPIQGGDVEPDFEVGALINAFGVAHHYDIDYGNFAVRAVLELYEEIAAPDC
;
A
#
# COMPACT_ATOMS: atom_id res chain seq x y z
N MET A 1 13.39 2.15 -3.11
CA MET A 1 12.00 1.71 -3.38
C MET A 1 11.50 2.51 -4.56
N TYR A 2 10.75 1.88 -5.45
CA TYR A 2 10.06 2.50 -6.57
C TYR A 2 8.57 2.17 -6.44
N PHE A 3 7.74 3.17 -6.73
CA PHE A 3 6.29 3.05 -6.71
C PHE A 3 5.73 3.88 -7.86
N GLU A 4 4.80 3.32 -8.60
CA GLU A 4 4.16 3.94 -9.74
C GLU A 4 2.66 3.70 -9.65
N TRP A 5 1.88 4.77 -9.86
CA TRP A 5 0.44 4.72 -9.88
C TRP A 5 -0.05 5.42 -11.15
N VAL A 6 -0.59 4.66 -12.09
CA VAL A 6 -0.99 5.16 -13.41
C VAL A 6 -2.51 5.09 -13.55
N ASP A 7 -3.10 6.21 -13.99
CA ASP A 7 -4.49 6.25 -14.43
C ASP A 7 -4.64 5.57 -15.80
N ALA A 8 -5.61 4.66 -15.92
CA ALA A 8 -6.06 4.10 -17.18
C ALA A 8 -7.58 4.29 -17.31
N CYS A 9 -8.09 4.25 -18.54
CA CYS A 9 -9.51 4.53 -18.83
C CYS A 9 -10.49 3.70 -17.99
N ASP A 10 -10.16 2.43 -17.74
CA ASP A 10 -11.01 1.47 -17.06
C ASP A 10 -10.51 1.10 -15.65
N GLY A 11 -9.35 1.61 -15.23
CA GLY A 11 -8.77 1.25 -13.95
C GLY A 11 -7.53 2.02 -13.53
N TRP A 12 -6.87 1.52 -12.50
CA TRP A 12 -5.63 2.02 -11.94
C TRP A 12 -4.58 0.94 -12.07
N ASN A 13 -3.43 1.24 -12.65
CA ASN A 13 -2.27 0.36 -12.60
C ASN A 13 -1.35 0.80 -11.46
N VAL A 14 -0.94 -0.14 -10.62
CA VAL A 14 0.00 0.09 -9.53
C VAL A 14 1.16 -0.86 -9.69
N ASN A 15 2.38 -0.31 -9.74
CA ASN A 15 3.61 -1.09 -9.76
C ASN A 15 4.49 -0.67 -8.58
N GLN A 16 5.07 -1.65 -7.90
CA GLN A 16 6.01 -1.41 -6.81
C GLN A 16 7.22 -2.31 -6.96
N HIS A 17 8.40 -1.75 -6.68
CA HIS A 17 9.64 -2.49 -6.54
C HIS A 17 10.38 -2.03 -5.28
N THR A 18 10.58 -2.95 -4.35
CA THR A 18 11.34 -2.73 -3.14
C THR A 18 12.55 -3.66 -3.13
N ASN A 19 13.71 -3.12 -2.78
CA ASN A 19 14.93 -3.88 -2.59
C ASN A 19 15.54 -3.47 -1.25
N LEU A 20 15.77 -4.44 -0.38
CA LEU A 20 16.33 -4.27 0.95
C LEU A 20 17.62 -5.07 1.05
N ILE A 21 18.69 -4.42 1.50
CA ILE A 21 19.96 -5.08 1.81
C ILE A 21 20.09 -5.11 3.32
N LEU A 22 20.01 -6.31 3.88
CA LEU A 22 20.14 -6.57 5.30
C LEU A 22 21.58 -7.01 5.58
N ALA A 23 22.35 -6.14 6.25
CA ALA A 23 23.67 -6.47 6.76
C ALA A 23 23.53 -7.10 8.15
N THR A 24 24.07 -8.31 8.32
CA THR A 24 24.11 -8.99 9.62
C THR A 24 25.52 -8.95 10.20
N SER A 25 25.66 -9.22 11.51
CA SER A 25 26.97 -9.27 12.19
C SER A 25 27.89 -10.41 11.71
N GLN A 26 27.41 -11.28 10.81
CA GLN A 26 28.18 -12.40 10.25
C GLN A 26 28.73 -12.10 8.84
N ASP A 27 28.75 -10.83 8.41
CA ASP A 27 29.16 -10.36 7.07
C ASP A 27 28.41 -11.03 5.90
N THR A 28 27.23 -11.59 6.17
CA THR A 28 26.30 -12.03 5.14
C THR A 28 25.34 -10.89 4.82
N ASN A 29 25.41 -10.39 3.59
CA ASN A 29 24.41 -9.49 3.04
C ASN A 29 23.28 -10.33 2.47
N ASN A 30 22.11 -10.25 3.10
CA ASN A 30 20.89 -10.82 2.54
C ASN A 30 20.18 -9.73 1.75
N GLN A 31 19.96 -10.00 0.47
CA GLN A 31 19.17 -9.13 -0.38
C GLN A 31 17.73 -9.67 -0.43
N ILE A 32 16.77 -8.85 -0.05
CA ILE A 32 15.34 -9.14 -0.17
C ILE A 32 14.74 -8.21 -1.22
N GLY A 33 14.07 -8.78 -2.20
CA GLY A 33 13.31 -8.03 -3.20
C GLY A 33 11.82 -8.32 -3.07
N LEU A 34 11.00 -7.30 -3.28
CA LEU A 34 9.55 -7.41 -3.42
C LEU A 34 9.17 -6.67 -4.71
N THR A 35 8.44 -7.34 -5.59
CA THR A 35 7.79 -6.68 -6.73
C THR A 35 6.31 -6.94 -6.68
N PHE A 36 5.51 -5.90 -6.89
CA PHE A 36 4.07 -6.00 -7.00
C PHE A 36 3.62 -5.30 -8.29
N SER A 37 2.65 -5.89 -8.97
CA SER A 37 1.92 -5.27 -10.07
C SER A 37 0.43 -5.56 -9.90
N GLY A 38 -0.39 -4.52 -9.99
CA GLY A 38 -1.83 -4.62 -9.82
C GLY A 38 -2.59 -3.76 -10.81
N TRP A 39 -3.75 -4.23 -11.24
CA TRP A 39 -4.76 -3.44 -11.94
C TRP A 39 -6.07 -3.49 -11.15
N GLU A 40 -6.63 -2.33 -10.82
CA GLU A 40 -7.90 -2.19 -10.11
C GLU A 40 -8.91 -1.43 -10.96
N ALA A 41 -10.11 -1.98 -11.16
CA ALA A 41 -11.16 -1.31 -11.93
C ALA A 41 -11.62 -0.01 -11.24
N LYS A 42 -12.02 1.02 -12.02
CA LYS A 42 -12.48 2.31 -11.47
C LYS A 42 -13.72 2.22 -10.57
N ASP A 43 -14.54 1.19 -10.75
CA ASP A 43 -15.70 0.91 -9.90
C ASP A 43 -15.33 0.24 -8.57
N GLY A 44 -14.05 -0.14 -8.39
CA GLY A 44 -13.53 -0.82 -7.22
C GLY A 44 -13.99 -2.28 -7.10
N MET A 45 -14.52 -2.89 -8.16
CA MET A 45 -15.14 -4.23 -8.11
C MET A 45 -14.23 -5.34 -8.60
N LYS A 46 -13.07 -5.02 -9.20
CA LYS A 46 -12.09 -6.03 -9.64
C LYS A 46 -10.67 -5.59 -9.34
N LEU A 47 -9.86 -6.55 -8.90
CA LEU A 47 -8.41 -6.42 -8.72
C LEU A 47 -7.72 -7.61 -9.37
N ARG A 48 -6.77 -7.35 -10.27
CA ARG A 48 -5.83 -8.34 -10.80
C ARG A 48 -4.47 -8.03 -10.22
N PHE A 49 -3.77 -9.02 -9.71
CA PHE A 49 -2.52 -8.79 -8.98
C PHE A 49 -1.49 -9.89 -9.21
N GLN A 50 -0.23 -9.49 -9.10
CA GLN A 50 0.92 -10.36 -9.03
C GLN A 50 1.93 -9.79 -8.03
N SER A 51 2.43 -10.64 -7.14
CA SER A 51 3.48 -10.31 -6.17
C SER A 51 4.58 -11.37 -6.23
N SER A 52 5.84 -10.96 -6.30
CA SER A 52 7.01 -11.85 -6.25
C SER A 52 7.96 -11.43 -5.15
N HIS A 53 8.39 -12.39 -4.33
CA HIS A 53 9.43 -12.21 -3.33
C HIS A 53 10.74 -12.84 -3.81
N PHE A 54 11.83 -12.11 -3.63
CA PHE A 54 13.16 -12.53 -4.01
C PHE A 54 14.05 -12.57 -2.77
N ALA A 55 14.88 -13.60 -2.67
CA ALA A 55 15.99 -13.65 -1.73
C ALA A 55 17.28 -13.99 -2.47
N ASN A 56 18.30 -13.15 -2.31
CA ASN A 56 19.63 -13.34 -2.91
C ASN A 56 19.59 -13.63 -4.42
N GLY A 57 18.68 -12.94 -5.14
CA GLY A 57 18.49 -13.05 -6.58
C GLY A 57 17.60 -14.22 -7.06
N GLY A 58 17.18 -15.12 -6.16
CA GLY A 58 16.23 -16.19 -6.47
C GLY A 58 14.81 -15.82 -6.05
N VAL A 59 13.80 -16.21 -6.85
CA VAL A 59 12.38 -16.12 -6.47
C VAL A 59 12.13 -17.15 -5.37
N ILE A 60 11.58 -16.70 -4.24
CA ILE A 60 11.23 -17.57 -3.10
C ILE A 60 9.72 -17.70 -2.91
N ASP A 61 8.95 -16.73 -3.40
CA ASP A 61 7.49 -16.77 -3.38
C ASP A 61 6.93 -16.00 -4.58
N ASN A 62 5.78 -16.43 -5.08
CA ASN A 62 5.08 -15.78 -6.19
C ASN A 62 3.58 -16.04 -6.10
N ILE A 63 2.82 -14.97 -5.96
CA ILE A 63 1.37 -14.97 -5.81
C ILE A 63 0.78 -14.26 -7.02
N GLU A 64 -0.20 -14.90 -7.66
CA GLU A 64 -0.95 -14.34 -8.78
C GLU A 64 -2.42 -14.63 -8.60
N GLY A 65 -3.29 -13.67 -8.91
CA GLY A 65 -4.72 -13.88 -8.78
C GLY A 65 -5.61 -12.75 -9.31
N GLU A 66 -6.91 -13.02 -9.28
CA GLU A 66 -7.97 -12.05 -9.55
C GLU A 66 -9.00 -12.09 -8.42
N ALA A 67 -9.34 -10.92 -7.91
CA ALA A 67 -10.39 -10.72 -6.92
C ALA A 67 -11.56 -9.96 -7.55
N SER A 68 -12.77 -10.34 -7.18
CA SER A 68 -14.00 -9.72 -7.65
C SER A 68 -15.01 -9.54 -6.52
N LEU A 69 -15.71 -8.40 -6.53
CA LEU A 69 -16.78 -8.09 -5.58
C LEU A 69 -18.13 -8.12 -6.30
N SER A 70 -19.18 -8.53 -5.58
CA SER A 70 -20.57 -8.53 -6.08
C SER A 70 -21.14 -7.13 -6.33
N ALA A 71 -20.65 -6.15 -5.58
CA ALA A 71 -20.89 -4.72 -5.70
C ALA A 71 -19.72 -3.97 -5.03
N SER A 72 -19.60 -2.66 -5.23
CA SER A 72 -18.59 -1.86 -4.51
C SER A 72 -18.77 -2.00 -2.98
N GLY A 73 -17.79 -2.57 -2.30
CA GLY A 73 -17.84 -2.89 -0.87
C GLY A 73 -18.75 -4.08 -0.50
N GLY A 74 -19.27 -4.82 -1.47
CA GLY A 74 -20.03 -6.05 -1.23
C GLY A 74 -19.11 -7.24 -0.93
N ALA A 75 -19.70 -8.40 -0.62
CA ALA A 75 -18.95 -9.66 -0.53
C ALA A 75 -18.33 -10.03 -1.89
N GLY A 76 -17.27 -10.83 -1.87
CA GLY A 76 -16.53 -11.19 -3.07
C GLY A 76 -15.80 -12.51 -2.98
N THR A 77 -14.96 -12.77 -3.97
CA THR A 77 -14.12 -13.96 -4.07
C THR A 77 -12.81 -13.58 -4.72
N VAL A 78 -11.72 -14.18 -4.24
CA VAL A 78 -10.41 -14.19 -4.90
C VAL A 78 -10.11 -15.58 -5.45
N VAL A 79 -9.57 -15.62 -6.66
CA VAL A 79 -9.07 -16.83 -7.32
C VAL A 79 -7.58 -16.66 -7.55
N TYR A 80 -6.78 -17.47 -6.88
CA TYR A 80 -5.34 -17.53 -7.06
C TYR A 80 -5.00 -18.50 -8.19
N SER A 81 -4.05 -18.12 -9.03
CA SER A 81 -3.44 -18.98 -10.05
C SER A 81 -2.05 -19.47 -9.63
N LYS A 82 -1.40 -18.78 -8.69
CA LYS A 82 -0.13 -19.18 -8.06
C LYS A 82 -0.12 -18.85 -6.56
N PRO A 83 0.60 -19.62 -5.73
CA PRO A 83 1.40 -20.80 -6.10
C PRO A 83 0.54 -22.01 -6.53
N ASP A 84 -0.67 -22.12 -6.00
CA ASP A 84 -1.64 -23.16 -6.32
C ASP A 84 -2.99 -22.54 -6.73
N ALA A 85 -3.73 -23.27 -7.56
CA ALA A 85 -5.08 -22.88 -7.94
C ALA A 85 -6.04 -23.07 -6.75
N VAL A 86 -6.34 -21.99 -6.04
CA VAL A 86 -7.24 -21.97 -4.89
C VAL A 86 -8.13 -20.74 -4.93
N SER A 87 -9.29 -20.82 -4.29
CA SER A 87 -10.20 -19.69 -4.14
C SER A 87 -10.53 -19.47 -2.68
N ALA A 88 -10.74 -18.21 -2.31
CA ALA A 88 -11.14 -17.81 -0.98
C ALA A 88 -12.23 -16.74 -1.06
N ASP A 89 -13.11 -16.73 -0.07
CA ASP A 89 -14.16 -15.71 0.05
C ASP A 89 -13.57 -14.42 0.60
N LEU A 90 -14.06 -13.29 0.07
CA LEU A 90 -13.78 -11.97 0.60
C LEU A 90 -15.01 -11.48 1.38
N PRO A 91 -14.83 -11.04 2.64
CA PRO A 91 -15.93 -10.60 3.46
C PRO A 91 -16.61 -9.36 2.88
N GLU A 92 -17.89 -9.18 3.20
CA GLU A 92 -18.60 -7.93 2.91
C GLU A 92 -17.89 -6.75 3.58
N GLY A 93 -17.80 -5.63 2.87
CA GLY A 93 -17.05 -4.44 3.29
C GLY A 93 -15.61 -4.39 2.79
N THR A 94 -15.11 -5.43 2.12
CA THR A 94 -13.77 -5.45 1.51
C THR A 94 -13.63 -4.37 0.46
N LEU A 95 -12.52 -3.64 0.50
CA LEU A 95 -12.08 -2.69 -0.52
C LEU A 95 -10.76 -3.15 -1.13
N PHE A 96 -10.53 -2.79 -2.38
CA PHE A 96 -9.23 -2.91 -3.01
C PHE A 96 -8.38 -1.65 -2.77
N PRO A 97 -7.05 -1.69 -2.95
CA PRO A 97 -6.14 -0.67 -2.43
C PRO A 97 -6.39 0.75 -2.95
N SER A 98 -6.81 0.91 -4.21
CA SER A 98 -7.10 2.21 -4.82
C SER A 98 -8.36 2.82 -4.24
N GLU A 99 -9.43 2.05 -4.16
CA GLU A 99 -10.69 2.48 -3.56
C GLU A 99 -10.54 2.74 -2.05
N TYR A 100 -9.78 1.91 -1.33
CA TYR A 100 -9.40 2.14 0.07
C TYR A 100 -8.69 3.49 0.23
N SER A 101 -7.63 3.71 -0.56
CA SER A 101 -6.83 4.95 -0.51
C SER A 101 -7.68 6.17 -0.83
N ARG A 102 -8.56 6.08 -1.83
CA ARG A 102 -9.48 7.16 -2.21
C ARG A 102 -10.42 7.53 -1.05
N ARG A 103 -11.02 6.55 -0.37
CA ARG A 103 -11.93 6.77 0.76
C ARG A 103 -11.21 7.26 2.02
N MET A 104 -10.02 6.72 2.30
CA MET A 104 -9.16 7.17 3.39
C MET A 104 -8.79 8.65 3.21
N MET A 105 -8.30 9.02 2.03
CA MET A 105 -7.93 10.41 1.72
C MET A 105 -9.14 11.35 1.74
N ALA A 106 -10.31 10.90 1.28
CA ALA A 106 -11.53 11.70 1.38
C ALA A 106 -11.90 11.99 2.85
N SER A 107 -11.79 11.00 3.73
CA SER A 107 -12.02 11.17 5.18
C SER A 107 -10.99 12.11 5.81
N MET A 108 -9.72 11.93 5.48
CA MET A 108 -8.61 12.79 5.91
C MET A 108 -8.85 14.26 5.54
N ARG A 109 -9.22 14.53 4.27
CA ARG A 109 -9.50 15.89 3.78
C ARG A 109 -10.80 16.48 4.35
N ALA A 110 -11.76 15.66 4.73
CA ALA A 110 -12.96 16.09 5.43
C ALA A 110 -12.69 16.52 6.88
N GLY A 111 -11.46 16.33 7.40
CA GLY A 111 -11.08 16.66 8.77
C GLY A 111 -11.45 15.58 9.79
N GLU A 112 -11.83 14.38 9.31
CA GLU A 112 -11.99 13.23 10.18
C GLU A 112 -10.65 12.85 10.83
N ARG A 113 -10.71 12.25 12.02
CA ARG A 113 -9.50 11.83 12.76
C ARG A 113 -9.14 10.36 12.60
N ARG A 114 -10.08 9.57 12.06
CA ARG A 114 -9.93 8.12 11.92
C ARG A 114 -10.70 7.60 10.72
N TYR A 115 -10.21 6.50 10.16
CA TYR A 115 -10.87 5.75 9.10
C TYR A 115 -10.50 4.28 9.29
N SER A 116 -11.48 3.38 9.20
CA SER A 116 -11.24 1.94 9.29
C SER A 116 -12.06 1.22 8.23
N ALA A 117 -11.45 0.27 7.54
CA ALA A 117 -12.11 -0.55 6.54
C ALA A 117 -11.37 -1.88 6.35
N LEU A 118 -12.07 -2.86 5.77
CA LEU A 118 -11.45 -4.08 5.30
C LEU A 118 -10.75 -3.82 3.97
N MET A 119 -9.52 -4.30 3.83
CA MET A 119 -8.71 -4.16 2.63
C MET A 119 -8.12 -5.50 2.21
N PHE A 120 -8.29 -5.84 0.95
CA PHE A 120 -7.58 -6.93 0.30
C PHE A 120 -6.63 -6.34 -0.74
N ASP A 121 -5.32 -6.56 -0.60
CA ASP A 121 -4.30 -5.98 -1.48
C ASP A 121 -3.60 -6.98 -2.41
N GLY A 122 -3.84 -8.28 -2.22
CA GLY A 122 -3.21 -9.34 -3.02
C GLY A 122 -1.70 -9.49 -2.80
N SER A 123 -1.14 -8.87 -1.75
CA SER A 123 0.29 -8.96 -1.43
C SER A 123 0.67 -10.28 -0.75
N THR A 124 -0.29 -10.92 -0.08
CA THR A 124 -0.13 -12.17 0.66
C THR A 124 -1.31 -13.11 0.41
N ILE A 125 -1.14 -14.39 0.76
CA ILE A 125 -2.23 -15.38 0.75
C ILE A 125 -3.06 -15.36 2.04
N GLU A 126 -2.56 -14.73 3.12
CA GLU A 126 -3.27 -14.62 4.40
C GLU A 126 -4.60 -13.85 4.27
N GLY A 127 -4.72 -12.97 3.27
CA GLY A 127 -6.00 -12.47 2.80
C GLY A 127 -6.29 -11.02 3.18
N THR A 128 -7.50 -10.78 3.69
CA THR A 128 -8.01 -9.43 3.96
C THR A 128 -7.57 -8.93 5.33
N TYR A 129 -7.12 -7.69 5.40
CA TYR A 129 -6.82 -6.99 6.66
C TYR A 129 -7.96 -6.07 7.07
N GLU A 130 -8.23 -5.96 8.37
CA GLU A 130 -8.86 -4.76 8.91
C GLU A 130 -7.77 -3.70 9.09
N VAL A 131 -7.89 -2.59 8.37
CA VAL A 131 -6.92 -1.49 8.45
C VAL A 131 -7.54 -0.37 9.27
N SER A 132 -6.92 -0.08 10.41
CA SER A 132 -7.31 1.04 11.28
C SER A 132 -6.36 2.21 11.06
N THR A 133 -6.91 3.35 10.65
CA THR A 133 -6.16 4.54 10.30
C THR A 133 -6.49 5.69 11.23
N VAL A 134 -5.47 6.41 11.67
CA VAL A 134 -5.59 7.69 12.40
C VAL A 134 -4.86 8.81 11.67
N PHE A 135 -5.45 10.00 11.70
CA PHE A 135 -4.92 11.20 11.06
C PHE A 135 -4.57 12.24 12.11
N ALA A 136 -3.39 12.85 12.00
CA ALA A 136 -3.04 14.04 12.74
C ALA A 136 -3.42 15.31 11.96
N ALA A 137 -3.41 16.45 12.64
CA ALA A 137 -3.56 17.75 11.98
C ALA A 137 -2.44 17.93 10.92
N PRO A 138 -2.74 18.54 9.77
CA PRO A 138 -1.74 18.77 8.74
C PRO A 138 -0.65 19.72 9.23
N ARG A 139 0.53 19.59 8.62
CA ARG A 139 1.68 20.45 8.86
C ARG A 139 2.44 20.72 7.58
N MET A 140 3.20 21.81 7.56
CA MET A 140 4.12 22.07 6.46
C MET A 140 5.29 21.08 6.49
N HIS A 141 5.65 20.58 5.31
CA HIS A 141 6.81 19.73 5.06
C HIS A 141 7.63 20.31 3.91
N ALA A 142 8.95 20.33 4.07
CA ALA A 142 9.85 20.78 3.02
C ALA A 142 9.93 19.74 1.91
N LEU A 143 9.92 20.19 0.65
CA LEU A 143 10.08 19.30 -0.50
C LEU A 143 11.50 18.71 -0.55
N PRO A 144 11.67 17.49 -1.12
CA PRO A 144 13.00 16.93 -1.39
C PRO A 144 13.87 17.92 -2.19
N GLY A 145 15.09 18.19 -1.71
CA GLY A 145 16.02 19.11 -2.36
C GLY A 145 15.84 20.60 -2.02
N ALA A 146 14.88 20.97 -1.17
CA ALA A 146 14.80 22.33 -0.62
C ALA A 146 16.02 22.61 0.28
N SER A 147 16.61 23.81 0.14
CA SER A 147 17.69 24.25 1.03
C SER A 147 17.15 24.71 2.39
N ASP A 148 17.95 24.54 3.45
CA ASP A 148 17.60 25.05 4.78
C ASP A 148 17.35 26.56 4.71
N GLY A 149 16.09 26.97 4.84
CA GLY A 149 15.67 28.37 4.90
C GLY A 149 14.71 28.83 3.81
N ASP A 150 14.44 28.01 2.78
CA ASP A 150 13.43 28.35 1.77
C ASP A 150 12.02 27.93 2.22
N ALA A 151 11.43 28.71 3.11
CA ALA A 151 10.07 28.51 3.62
C ALA A 151 8.98 28.56 2.52
N SER A 152 9.35 28.88 1.27
CA SER A 152 8.44 28.94 0.13
C SER A 152 8.28 27.61 -0.62
N ALA A 153 9.19 26.64 -0.40
CA ALA A 153 9.22 25.35 -1.08
C ALA A 153 8.69 24.20 -0.21
N GLY A 154 7.61 24.46 0.54
CA GLY A 154 6.96 23.46 1.38
C GLY A 154 5.54 23.16 0.91
N GLU A 155 5.05 21.97 1.23
CA GLU A 155 3.67 21.57 1.00
C GLU A 155 3.00 21.09 2.29
N GLU A 156 1.67 21.08 2.27
CA GLU A 156 0.87 20.59 3.38
C GLU A 156 0.79 19.07 3.33
N VAL A 157 1.21 18.41 4.42
CA VAL A 157 1.13 16.96 4.58
C VAL A 157 0.41 16.58 5.87
N TRP A 158 -0.28 15.46 5.82
CA TRP A 158 -0.92 14.81 6.96
C TRP A 158 -0.01 13.70 7.48
N PRO A 159 0.35 13.72 8.77
CA PRO A 159 0.82 12.52 9.45
C PRO A 159 -0.33 11.51 9.58
N VAL A 160 -0.12 10.32 9.02
CA VAL A 160 -1.07 9.22 9.01
C VAL A 160 -0.42 8.03 9.70
N ARG A 161 -1.18 7.29 10.51
CA ARG A 161 -0.79 5.95 10.98
C ARG A 161 -1.85 4.94 10.65
N MET A 162 -1.42 3.81 10.11
CA MET A 162 -2.25 2.67 9.71
C MET A 162 -1.76 1.43 10.45
N ALA A 163 -2.67 0.66 11.03
CA ALA A 163 -2.40 -0.61 11.67
C ALA A 163 -3.19 -1.71 10.95
N TYR A 164 -2.53 -2.81 10.62
CA TYR A 164 -3.07 -3.88 9.79
C TYR A 164 -3.34 -5.10 10.65
N PHE A 165 -4.61 -5.40 10.87
CA PHE A 165 -5.04 -6.52 11.71
C PHE A 165 -5.50 -7.69 10.83
N PRO A 166 -4.96 -8.89 11.02
CA PRO A 166 -5.49 -10.07 10.35
C PRO A 166 -6.90 -10.35 10.87
N ILE A 167 -7.85 -10.60 9.97
CA ILE A 167 -9.22 -10.94 10.37
C ILE A 167 -9.38 -12.42 10.75
N GLN A 168 -8.35 -13.23 10.50
CA GLN A 168 -8.25 -14.62 10.92
C GLN A 168 -7.28 -14.75 12.09
N GLY A 169 -7.48 -15.74 12.96
CA GLY A 169 -6.56 -16.01 14.09
C GLY A 169 -6.94 -15.32 15.40
N GLY A 170 -7.66 -14.20 15.37
CA GLY A 170 -8.19 -13.54 16.58
C GLY A 170 -7.14 -12.79 17.39
N ASP A 171 -6.03 -12.41 16.75
CA ASP A 171 -4.98 -11.61 17.37
C ASP A 171 -5.45 -10.19 17.66
N VAL A 172 -4.93 -9.63 18.76
CA VAL A 172 -5.27 -8.27 19.22
C VAL A 172 -4.22 -7.26 18.74
N GLU A 173 -3.06 -7.74 18.29
CA GLU A 173 -1.96 -6.93 17.80
C GLU A 173 -2.00 -6.88 16.27
N PRO A 174 -1.61 -5.75 15.65
CA PRO A 174 -1.48 -5.68 14.20
C PRO A 174 -0.25 -6.47 13.74
N ASP A 175 -0.32 -7.08 12.56
CA ASP A 175 0.83 -7.76 11.95
C ASP A 175 1.93 -6.76 11.59
N PHE A 176 1.53 -5.55 11.19
CA PHE A 176 2.44 -4.43 10.98
C PHE A 176 1.72 -3.09 11.09
N GLU A 177 2.49 -2.04 11.33
CA GLU A 177 2.04 -0.66 11.34
C GLU A 177 2.79 0.17 10.29
N VAL A 178 2.10 1.13 9.70
CA VAL A 178 2.67 2.07 8.72
C VAL A 178 2.40 3.49 9.19
N GLY A 179 3.46 4.23 9.52
CA GLY A 179 3.44 5.68 9.64
C GLY A 179 3.79 6.33 8.30
N ALA A 180 3.02 7.34 7.87
CA ALA A 180 3.28 8.04 6.63
C ALA A 180 3.09 9.56 6.76
N LEU A 181 3.78 10.32 5.90
CA LEU A 181 3.47 11.73 5.63
C LEU A 181 2.88 11.84 4.23
N ILE A 182 1.58 12.09 4.13
CA ILE A 182 0.83 12.05 2.87
C ILE A 182 0.33 13.46 2.53
N ASN A 183 0.56 13.92 1.31
CA ASN A 183 0.00 15.20 0.84
C ASN A 183 -1.46 15.08 0.37
N ALA A 184 -2.05 16.19 -0.07
CA ALA A 184 -3.45 16.22 -0.51
C ALA A 184 -3.76 15.31 -1.72
N PHE A 185 -2.73 14.95 -2.51
CA PHE A 185 -2.81 14.14 -3.72
C PHE A 185 -2.53 12.65 -3.49
N GLY A 186 -2.16 12.25 -2.27
CA GLY A 186 -1.84 10.87 -1.94
C GLY A 186 -0.37 10.51 -2.09
N VAL A 187 0.51 11.48 -2.37
CA VAL A 187 1.95 11.24 -2.43
C VAL A 187 2.49 11.13 -1.01
N ALA A 188 3.15 10.01 -0.73
CA ALA A 188 3.82 9.77 0.55
C ALA A 188 5.28 10.22 0.49
N HIS A 189 5.63 11.20 1.32
CA HIS A 189 7.01 11.72 1.45
C HIS A 189 7.90 10.85 2.32
N HIS A 190 7.26 10.06 3.17
CA HIS A 190 7.90 9.30 4.23
C HIS A 190 7.02 8.10 4.56
N TYR A 191 7.65 6.93 4.69
CA TYR A 191 7.10 5.77 5.37
C TYR A 191 8.01 5.33 6.53
N ASP A 192 7.42 5.02 7.68
CA ASP A 192 7.98 4.19 8.73
C ASP A 192 7.11 2.93 8.81
N ILE A 193 7.64 1.79 8.35
CA ILE A 193 6.93 0.50 8.38
C ILE A 193 7.50 -0.31 9.54
N ASP A 194 6.68 -0.63 10.52
CA ASP A 194 7.05 -1.41 11.71
C ASP A 194 6.48 -2.82 11.61
N TYR A 195 7.36 -3.82 11.48
CA TYR A 195 7.02 -5.25 11.45
C TYR A 195 7.11 -5.89 12.84
N GLY A 196 7.23 -5.09 13.90
CA GLY A 196 7.37 -5.51 15.29
C GLY A 196 8.80 -5.87 15.69
N ASN A 197 9.52 -6.65 14.88
CA ASN A 197 10.91 -7.05 15.16
C ASN A 197 11.96 -6.14 14.50
N PHE A 198 11.60 -5.43 13.44
CA PHE A 198 12.39 -4.38 12.81
C PHE A 198 11.48 -3.35 12.15
N ALA A 199 12.01 -2.16 11.90
CA ALA A 199 11.32 -1.11 11.18
C ALA A 199 12.12 -0.65 9.96
N VAL A 200 11.41 -0.31 8.89
CA VAL A 200 11.98 0.24 7.65
C VAL A 200 11.55 1.68 7.51
N ARG A 201 12.52 2.58 7.35
CA ARG A 201 12.27 3.97 6.97
C ARG A 201 12.53 4.16 5.49
N ALA A 202 11.53 4.64 4.76
CA ALA A 202 11.66 5.08 3.38
C ALA A 202 11.39 6.59 3.29
N VAL A 203 12.26 7.31 2.59
CA VAL A 203 12.16 8.75 2.35
C VAL A 203 12.05 8.99 0.86
N LEU A 204 11.13 9.87 0.45
CA LEU A 204 10.95 10.22 -0.95
C LEU A 204 12.14 11.04 -1.45
N GLU A 205 12.82 10.52 -2.48
CA GLU A 205 13.94 11.21 -3.12
C GLU A 205 13.53 11.94 -4.41
N LEU A 206 12.63 11.33 -5.19
CA LEU A 206 12.17 11.84 -6.47
C LEU A 206 10.67 11.59 -6.62
N TYR A 207 9.97 12.60 -7.15
CA TYR A 207 8.57 12.53 -7.52
C TYR A 207 8.39 13.07 -8.93
N GLU A 208 7.66 12.32 -9.76
CA GLU A 208 7.30 12.69 -11.12
C GLU A 208 5.80 12.48 -11.31
N GLU A 209 5.13 13.49 -11.87
CA GLU A 209 3.72 13.38 -12.25
C GLU A 209 3.60 12.66 -13.61
N ILE A 210 2.66 11.72 -13.67
CA ILE A 210 2.34 10.97 -14.88
C ILE A 210 1.10 11.60 -15.51
N ALA A 211 1.17 11.87 -16.82
CA ALA A 211 0.05 12.44 -17.55
C ALA A 211 -1.17 11.52 -17.52
N ALA A 212 -2.36 12.11 -17.41
CA ALA A 212 -3.61 11.38 -17.54
C ALA A 212 -3.74 10.72 -18.93
N PRO A 213 -4.44 9.59 -19.04
CA PRO A 213 -4.67 8.92 -20.32
C PRO A 213 -5.58 9.76 -21.23
N ASP A 214 -5.48 9.58 -22.54
CA ASP A 214 -6.38 10.19 -23.53
C ASP A 214 -7.70 9.41 -23.61
N CYS A 215 -8.50 9.53 -22.56
CA CYS A 215 -9.86 9.04 -22.40
C CYS A 215 -10.50 9.72 -21.17
#